data_AF-A0A947FJN0-F1
#
_entry.id   AF-A0A947FJN0-F1
#
_cell.length_a   1.000
_cell.length_b   1.000
_cell.length_c   1.000
_cell.angle_alpha   90.00
_cell.angle_beta   90.00
_cell.angle_gamma   90.00
#
_symmetry.space_group_name_H-M   'P 1'
#
loop_
_entity.id
_entity.type
_entity.pdbx_description
1 polymer ?
#
loop_
_entity_poly.entity_id
_entity_poly.type
_entity_poly.pdbx_seq_one_letter_code
_entity_poly.pdbx_strand_id
1 'polypeptide(L)' 'MGELKEKIKGNTNEAVGEIKQQSTDPETRQEGREQESKGKAQQLKGEVEGALGNDV' A
#
# COMPACT_ATOMS: atom_id res chain seq x y z
N MET A 1 -4.12 -7.53 12.81
CA MET A 1 -4.86 -6.51 12.05
C MET A 1 -5.36 -7.28 10.86
N GLY A 2 -6.65 -7.46 10.70
CA GLY A 2 -7.17 -8.38 9.69
C GLY A 2 -6.93 -7.91 8.28
N GLU A 3 -7.17 -8.85 7.37
CA GLU A 3 -7.09 -8.67 5.92
C GLU A 3 -7.71 -7.35 5.46
N LEU A 4 -8.92 -7.02 5.93
CA LEU A 4 -9.61 -5.78 5.54
C LEU A 4 -8.82 -4.52 5.90
N LYS A 5 -8.21 -4.47 7.08
CA LYS A 5 -7.46 -3.30 7.54
C LYS A 5 -6.14 -3.14 6.79
N GLU A 6 -5.45 -4.24 6.50
CA GLU A 6 -4.21 -4.22 5.72
C GLU A 6 -4.49 -3.88 4.24
N LYS A 7 -5.58 -4.37 3.64
CA LYS A 7 -6.03 -3.98 2.30
C LYS A 7 -6.35 -2.48 2.19
N ILE A 8 -7.10 -1.92 3.16
CA ILE A 8 -7.41 -0.48 3.16
C ILE A 8 -6.14 0.37 3.24
N LYS A 9 -5.20 0.02 4.12
CA LYS A 9 -3.92 0.73 4.19
C LYS A 9 -3.11 0.58 2.91
N GLY A 10 -3.12 -0.62 2.32
CA GLY A 10 -2.47 -0.93 1.06
C GLY A 10 -2.95 0.00 -0.05
N ASN A 11 -4.26 0.04 -0.28
CA ASN A 11 -4.89 0.90 -1.28
C ASN A 11 -4.64 2.39 -1.01
N THR A 12 -4.62 2.81 0.26
CA THR A 12 -4.34 4.21 0.62
C THR A 12 -2.91 4.59 0.27
N ASN A 13 -1.93 3.75 0.60
CA ASN A 13 -0.52 4.02 0.28
C ASN A 13 -0.25 3.95 -1.23
N GLU A 14 -0.94 3.05 -1.95
CA GLU A 14 -0.90 3.00 -3.41
C GLU A 14 -1.45 4.28 -4.04
N ALA A 15 -2.64 4.72 -3.64
CA ALA A 15 -3.26 5.93 -4.15
C ALA A 15 -2.43 7.21 -3.87
N VAL A 16 -1.90 7.37 -2.65
CA VAL A 16 -1.02 8.52 -2.34
C VAL A 16 0.30 8.40 -3.12
N GLY A 17 0.82 7.19 -3.29
CA GLY A 17 1.99 6.90 -4.10
C GLY A 17 1.83 7.34 -5.56
N GLU A 18 0.72 6.95 -6.20
CA GLU A 18 0.39 7.34 -7.57
C GLU A 18 0.28 8.87 -7.72
N ILE A 19 -0.40 9.55 -6.79
CA ILE A 19 -0.53 11.01 -6.82
C ILE A 19 0.83 11.68 -6.72
N LYS A 20 1.70 11.22 -5.81
CA LYS A 20 3.06 11.75 -5.64
C LYS A 20 3.93 11.55 -6.88
N GLN A 21 3.76 10.44 -7.60
CA GLN A 21 4.50 10.18 -8.84
C GLN A 21 4.14 11.14 -9.98
N GLN A 22 2.97 11.79 -9.93
CA GLN A 22 2.61 12.84 -10.89
C GLN A 22 3.29 14.18 -10.62
N SER A 23 3.92 14.36 -9.45
CA SER A 23 4.69 15.57 -9.13
C SER A 23 5.82 15.79 -10.15
N THR A 24 6.21 17.04 -10.39
CA THR A 24 7.39 17.39 -11.18
C THR A 24 8.69 17.31 -10.35
N ASP A 25 8.55 17.23 -9.03
CA ASP A 25 9.65 17.15 -8.08
C ASP A 25 10.19 15.69 -7.97
N PRO A 26 11.50 15.46 -8.17
CA PRO A 26 12.07 14.12 -8.19
C PRO A 26 12.04 13.42 -6.84
N GLU A 27 12.18 14.14 -5.72
CA GLU A 27 12.08 13.56 -4.37
C GLU A 27 10.65 13.09 -4.10
N THR A 28 9.66 13.93 -4.42
CA THR A 28 8.24 13.59 -4.29
C THR A 28 7.88 12.36 -5.14
N ARG A 29 8.42 12.25 -6.36
CA ARG A 29 8.23 11.05 -7.19
C ARG A 29 8.82 9.80 -6.56
N GLN A 30 10.00 9.90 -5.97
CA GLN A 30 10.64 8.78 -5.29
C GLN A 30 9.81 8.33 -4.08
N GLU A 31 9.38 9.26 -3.23
CA GLU A 31 8.46 8.96 -2.13
C GLU A 31 7.18 8.29 -2.63
N GLY A 32 6.66 8.71 -3.79
CA GLY A 32 5.50 8.10 -4.40
C GLY A 32 5.71 6.63 -4.74
N ARG A 33 6.86 6.26 -5.31
CA ARG A 33 7.22 4.86 -5.60
C ARG A 33 7.39 4.03 -4.33
N GLU A 34 7.94 4.63 -3.28
CA GLU A 34 8.11 3.97 -1.98
C GLU A 34 6.75 3.70 -1.32
N GLN A 35 5.82 4.67 -1.39
CA GLN A 35 4.47 4.49 -0.87
C GLN A 35 3.67 3.45 -1.67
N GLU A 36 3.77 3.45 -3.00
CA GLU A 36 3.16 2.41 -3.83
C GLU A 36 3.70 1.01 -3.47
N SER A 37 5.02 0.87 -3.34
CA SER A 37 5.66 -0.40 -2.96
C SER A 37 5.21 -0.87 -1.59
N LYS A 38 5.10 0.05 -0.63
CA LYS A 38 4.58 -0.23 0.72
C LYS A 38 3.11 -0.65 0.68
N GLY A 39 2.30 0.00 -0.17
CA GLY A 39 0.90 -0.34 -0.36
C GLY A 39 0.72 -1.78 -0.86
N LYS A 40 1.47 -2.15 -1.90
CA LYS A 40 1.51 -3.51 -2.46
C LYS A 40 1.97 -4.56 -1.45
N ALA A 41 3.01 -4.25 -0.67
CA ALA A 41 3.48 -5.14 0.39
C ALA A 41 2.43 -5.38 1.49
N GLN A 42 1.66 -4.34 1.84
CA GLN A 42 0.56 -4.45 2.82
C GLN A 42 -0.63 -5.24 2.28
N GLN A 43 -0.99 -5.07 1.01
CA GLN A 43 -2.01 -5.91 0.35
C GLN A 43 -1.59 -7.39 0.38
N LEU A 44 -0.37 -7.70 -0.08
CA LEU A 44 0.15 -9.07 -0.07
C LEU A 44 0.16 -9.67 1.33
N LYS A 45 0.58 -8.89 2.34
CA LYS A 45 0.55 -9.32 3.73
C LYS A 45 -0.87 -9.60 4.19
N GLY A 46 -1.82 -8.71 3.91
CA GLY A 46 -3.23 -8.90 4.25
C GLY A 46 -3.83 -10.13 3.58
N GLU A 47 -3.50 -10.39 2.31
CA GLU A 47 -3.93 -11.59 1.57
C GLU A 47 -3.36 -12.87 2.19
N VAL A 48 -2.08 -12.87 2.59
CA VAL A 48 -1.45 -14.00 3.28
C VAL A 48 -2.09 -14.22 4.65
N GLU A 49 -2.31 -13.15 5.42
CA GLU A 49 -2.97 -13.22 6.74
C GLU A 49 -4.41 -13.73 6.63
N GLY A 50 -5.17 -13.28 5.62
CA GLY A 50 -6.51 -13.78 5.31
C GLY A 50 -6.53 -15.25 4.90
N ALA A 51 -5.62 -15.65 3.99
CA ALA A 51 -5.49 -17.04 3.55
C ALA A 51 -5.09 -18.00 4.69
N LEU A 52 -4.35 -17.51 5.70
CA LEU A 52 -3.97 -18.26 6.89
C LEU A 52 -5.03 -18.21 8.02
N GLY A 53 -6.20 -17.59 7.77
CA GLY A 53 -7.36 -17.62 8.67
C GLY A 53 -7.45 -16.47 9.67
N ASN A 54 -6.79 -15.34 9.42
CA ASN A 54 -6.89 -14.15 10.27
C ASN A 54 -7.83 -13.11 9.63
N ASP A 55 -9.14 -13.35 9.75
CA ASP A 55 -10.20 -12.56 9.13
C ASP A 55 -10.48 -11.17 9.78
N VAL A 56 -9.76 -10.76 10.85
CA VAL A 56 -10.14 -9.59 11.69
C VAL A 56 -9.00 -8.67 12.14
#